data_AF-A0A1B7X8B2-F1
#
_entry.id   AF-A0A1B7X8B2-F1
#
_cell.length_a   1.000
_cell.length_b   1.000
_cell.length_c   1.000
_cell.angle_alpha   90.00
_cell.angle_beta   90.00
_cell.angle_gamma   90.00
#
_symmetry.space_group_name_H-M   'P 1'
#
loop_
_entity.id
_entity.type
_entity.pdbx_description
1 polymer ?
#
loop_
_entity_poly.entity_id
_entity_poly.type
_entity_poly.pdbx_seq_one_letter_code
_entity_poly.pdbx_strand_id
1 'polypeptide(L)'
;MPTEIYKTSIIELFDGTEIYITPLKIKYLKLFLDEFQNVKTSKNDDEAMYYLAKCATITMRQYYPSIKTQEQLEDNIDMPTIYKLLDFSAGIKINEKSEEPVKSQATESGSSWDELDLAELESEVFLLGIWKDYDELESSMSMPEIMATLKVKRDLDYSQKKFLAAMQGVDLDKASNKGNAWEEMKARVFSGGQAADSKDIVALQGYNAQKAGFGIGMGLTYEKLDESAPSSVV
;
A
#
# COMPACT_ATOMS: atom_id res chain seq x y z
N MET A 1 4.65 20.98 -3.91
CA MET A 1 3.57 20.64 -4.87
C MET A 1 2.34 20.24 -4.08
N PRO A 2 1.13 20.66 -4.47
CA PRO A 2 -0.10 20.13 -3.89
C PRO A 2 -0.18 18.62 -4.13
N THR A 3 -0.51 17.84 -3.11
CA THR A 3 -0.78 16.40 -3.24
C THR A 3 -2.28 16.18 -3.30
N GLU A 4 -2.74 15.41 -4.27
CA GLU A 4 -4.16 15.09 -4.46
C GLU A 4 -4.45 13.67 -4.01
N ILE A 5 -5.64 13.44 -3.42
CA ILE A 5 -6.08 12.10 -2.98
C ILE A 5 -6.42 11.22 -4.19
N TYR A 6 -6.99 11.81 -5.23
CA TYR A 6 -7.34 11.14 -6.48
C TYR A 6 -7.26 12.10 -7.65
N LYS A 7 -7.15 11.53 -8.85
CA LYS A 7 -7.17 12.29 -10.11
C LYS A 7 -8.61 12.51 -10.56
N THR A 8 -8.85 13.64 -11.19
CA THR A 8 -10.15 14.00 -11.77
C THR A 8 -9.99 14.39 -13.22
N SER A 9 -11.05 14.21 -14.00
CA SER A 9 -11.08 14.60 -15.41
C SER A 9 -12.45 15.17 -15.78
N ILE A 10 -12.50 15.86 -16.91
CA ILE A 10 -13.74 16.35 -17.51
C ILE A 10 -13.94 15.56 -18.80
N ILE A 11 -15.17 15.08 -19.01
CA ILE A 11 -15.62 14.53 -20.29
C ILE A 11 -16.71 15.42 -20.88
N GLU A 12 -16.79 15.43 -22.20
CA GLU A 12 -17.81 16.16 -22.95
C GLU A 12 -18.76 15.13 -23.57
N LEU A 13 -20.06 15.33 -23.36
CA LEU A 13 -21.13 14.60 -24.04
C LEU A 13 -21.36 15.16 -25.46
N PHE A 14 -22.06 14.42 -26.33
CA PHE A 14 -22.40 14.90 -27.67
C PHE A 14 -23.30 16.14 -27.68
N ASP A 15 -24.04 16.39 -26.60
CA ASP A 15 -24.88 17.58 -26.43
C ASP A 15 -24.07 18.84 -26.02
N GLY A 16 -22.75 18.70 -25.84
CA GLY A 16 -21.85 19.75 -25.37
C GLY A 16 -21.84 19.94 -23.85
N THR A 17 -22.50 19.06 -23.10
CA THR A 17 -22.48 19.09 -21.63
C THR A 17 -21.15 18.54 -21.11
N GLU A 18 -20.47 19.33 -20.30
CA GLU A 18 -19.26 18.92 -19.58
C GLU A 18 -19.63 18.21 -18.26
N ILE A 19 -19.12 16.99 -18.07
CA ILE A 19 -19.29 16.21 -16.84
C ILE A 19 -17.94 16.08 -16.14
N TYR A 20 -17.93 16.45 -14.86
CA TYR A 20 -16.78 16.28 -13.98
C TYR A 20 -16.76 14.86 -13.38
N ILE A 21 -15.69 14.11 -13.66
CA ILE A 21 -15.51 12.74 -13.20
C ILE A 21 -14.57 12.70 -12.01
N THR A 22 -15.03 12.04 -10.96
CA THR A 22 -14.28 11.66 -9.76
C THR A 22 -14.34 10.14 -9.58
N PRO A 23 -13.54 9.51 -8.71
CA PRO A 23 -13.75 8.11 -8.35
C PRO A 23 -15.19 7.83 -7.89
N LEU A 24 -15.65 6.59 -8.09
CA LEU A 24 -16.99 6.18 -7.66
C LEU A 24 -17.15 6.25 -6.14
N LYS A 25 -18.30 6.74 -5.70
CA LYS A 25 -18.73 6.59 -4.31
C LYS A 25 -19.01 5.11 -4.04
N ILE A 26 -18.77 4.68 -2.81
CA ILE A 26 -18.87 3.26 -2.42
C ILE A 26 -20.21 2.65 -2.81
N LYS A 27 -21.30 3.40 -2.67
CA LYS A 27 -22.64 2.97 -3.07
C LYS A 27 -22.72 2.54 -4.53
N TYR A 28 -22.14 3.34 -5.44
CA TYR A 28 -22.11 3.03 -6.87
C TYR A 28 -21.02 2.02 -7.21
N LEU A 29 -19.92 2.00 -6.45
CA LEU A 29 -18.85 1.02 -6.61
C LEU A 29 -19.34 -0.41 -6.33
N LYS A 30 -20.17 -0.63 -5.30
CA LYS A 30 -20.76 -1.96 -5.03
C LYS A 30 -21.60 -2.45 -6.22
N LEU A 31 -22.49 -1.61 -6.72
CA LEU A 31 -23.31 -1.91 -7.90
C LEU A 31 -22.45 -2.17 -9.14
N PHE A 32 -21.38 -1.40 -9.29
CA PHE A 32 -20.41 -1.55 -10.36
C PHE A 32 -19.72 -2.93 -10.29
N LEU A 33 -19.23 -3.32 -9.10
CA LEU A 33 -18.51 -4.58 -8.90
C LEU A 33 -19.41 -5.79 -9.16
N ASP A 34 -20.69 -5.72 -8.76
CA ASP A 34 -21.66 -6.77 -9.03
C ASP A 34 -21.84 -7.01 -10.54
N GLU A 35 -22.00 -5.94 -11.33
CA GLU A 35 -22.09 -6.06 -12.79
C GLU A 35 -20.73 -6.41 -13.43
N PHE A 36 -19.63 -5.98 -12.84
CA PHE A 36 -18.28 -6.25 -13.34
C PHE A 36 -17.93 -7.75 -13.27
N GLN A 37 -18.54 -8.52 -12.36
CA GLN A 37 -18.42 -9.99 -12.36
C GLN A 37 -18.90 -10.62 -13.68
N ASN A 38 -19.88 -10.02 -14.34
CA ASN A 38 -20.37 -10.48 -15.64
C ASN A 38 -19.32 -10.26 -16.74
N VAL A 39 -18.52 -9.20 -16.64
CA VAL A 39 -17.37 -8.95 -17.54
C VAL A 39 -16.33 -10.06 -17.42
N LYS A 40 -16.09 -10.58 -16.20
CA LYS A 40 -15.15 -11.70 -15.97
C LYS A 40 -15.65 -13.02 -16.57
N THR A 41 -16.97 -13.21 -16.50
CA THR A 41 -17.64 -14.45 -16.91
C THR A 41 -17.98 -14.49 -18.41
N SER A 42 -17.86 -13.35 -19.11
CA SER A 42 -18.14 -13.23 -20.55
C SER A 42 -17.28 -14.18 -21.39
N LYS A 43 -17.83 -14.69 -22.49
CA LYS A 43 -17.14 -15.68 -23.33
C LYS A 43 -16.25 -15.01 -24.38
N ASN A 44 -16.69 -13.86 -24.89
CA ASN A 44 -16.08 -13.16 -26.01
C ASN A 44 -15.93 -11.66 -25.70
N ASP A 45 -15.05 -10.97 -26.45
CA ASP A 45 -14.81 -9.53 -26.27
C ASP A 45 -16.06 -8.67 -26.54
N ASP A 46 -16.90 -9.03 -27.50
CA ASP A 46 -18.16 -8.30 -27.77
C ASP A 46 -19.11 -8.34 -26.56
N GLU A 47 -19.15 -9.49 -25.88
CA GLU A 47 -19.95 -9.67 -24.67
C GLU A 47 -19.33 -8.90 -23.49
N ALA A 48 -18.00 -8.87 -23.39
CA ALA A 48 -17.29 -8.06 -22.41
C ALA A 48 -17.57 -6.55 -22.61
N MET A 49 -17.53 -6.06 -23.86
CA MET A 49 -17.86 -4.67 -24.20
C MET A 49 -19.29 -4.31 -23.83
N TYR A 50 -20.24 -5.21 -24.06
CA TYR A 50 -21.63 -5.01 -23.66
C TYR A 50 -21.79 -4.86 -22.15
N TYR A 51 -21.13 -5.71 -21.35
CA TYR A 51 -21.15 -5.59 -19.89
C TYR A 51 -20.36 -4.37 -19.39
N LEU A 52 -19.30 -3.95 -20.08
CA LEU A 52 -18.58 -2.71 -19.77
C LEU A 52 -19.44 -1.47 -20.03
N ALA A 53 -20.24 -1.45 -21.10
CA ALA A 53 -21.21 -0.39 -21.34
C ALA A 53 -22.25 -0.32 -20.21
N LYS A 54 -22.75 -1.47 -19.71
CA LYS A 54 -23.60 -1.51 -18.52
C LYS A 54 -22.89 -0.95 -17.29
N CYS A 55 -21.64 -1.33 -17.06
CA CYS A 55 -20.84 -0.78 -15.97
C CYS A 55 -20.72 0.75 -16.09
N ALA A 56 -20.49 1.27 -17.30
CA ALA A 56 -20.46 2.71 -17.57
C ALA A 56 -21.79 3.40 -17.27
N THR A 57 -22.94 2.76 -17.55
CA THR A 57 -24.25 3.33 -17.15
C THR A 57 -24.37 3.51 -15.64
N ILE A 58 -23.80 2.61 -14.84
CA ILE A 58 -23.80 2.71 -13.37
C ILE A 58 -22.98 3.93 -12.94
N THR A 59 -21.83 4.15 -13.57
CA THR A 59 -21.00 5.32 -13.29
C THR A 59 -21.73 6.63 -13.62
N MET A 60 -22.51 6.65 -14.70
CA MET A 60 -23.31 7.83 -15.08
C MET A 60 -24.43 8.13 -14.09
N ARG A 61 -24.93 7.15 -13.35
CA ARG A 61 -25.90 7.43 -12.26
C ARG A 61 -25.32 8.32 -11.16
N GLN A 62 -23.99 8.33 -11.00
CA GLN A 62 -23.32 9.22 -10.05
C GLN A 62 -23.23 10.65 -10.59
N TYR A 63 -22.84 10.84 -11.85
CA TYR A 63 -22.54 12.18 -12.38
C TYR A 63 -23.73 12.83 -13.12
N TYR A 64 -24.52 12.04 -13.83
CA TYR A 64 -25.65 12.51 -14.63
C TYR A 64 -26.85 11.54 -14.58
N PRO A 65 -27.66 11.57 -13.51
CA PRO A 65 -28.75 10.62 -13.26
C PRO A 65 -29.89 10.59 -14.30
N SER A 66 -29.90 11.52 -15.25
CA SER A 66 -30.82 11.59 -16.40
C SER A 66 -30.59 10.46 -17.40
N ILE A 67 -29.35 9.97 -17.54
CA ILE A 67 -29.04 8.80 -18.37
C ILE A 67 -29.24 7.56 -17.51
N LYS A 68 -30.31 6.80 -17.78
CA LYS A 68 -30.68 5.63 -16.95
C LYS A 68 -30.51 4.31 -17.68
N THR A 69 -30.58 4.33 -19.01
CA THR A 69 -30.52 3.13 -19.85
C THR A 69 -29.24 3.10 -20.68
N GLN A 70 -28.86 1.91 -21.11
CA GLN A 70 -27.70 1.68 -21.97
C GLN A 70 -27.85 2.37 -23.33
N GLU A 71 -29.04 2.36 -23.92
CA GLU A 71 -29.33 3.05 -25.18
C GLU A 71 -29.08 4.56 -25.06
N GLN A 72 -29.55 5.18 -23.98
CA GLN A 72 -29.30 6.60 -23.73
C GLN A 72 -27.82 6.91 -23.51
N LEU A 73 -27.03 5.96 -23.00
CA LEU A 73 -25.60 6.15 -22.86
C LEU A 73 -24.91 6.10 -24.22
N GLU A 74 -25.21 5.08 -25.01
CA GLU A 74 -24.65 4.86 -26.35
C GLU A 74 -25.02 5.99 -27.33
N ASP A 75 -26.21 6.59 -27.17
CA ASP A 75 -26.64 7.74 -27.97
C ASP A 75 -25.94 9.05 -27.60
N ASN A 76 -25.33 9.15 -26.41
CA ASN A 76 -24.75 10.41 -25.89
C ASN A 76 -23.21 10.38 -25.76
N ILE A 77 -22.59 9.20 -25.80
CA ILE A 77 -21.16 9.01 -25.48
C ILE A 77 -20.51 8.02 -26.46
N ASP A 78 -19.30 8.33 -26.91
CA ASP A 78 -18.45 7.43 -27.68
C ASP A 78 -17.65 6.44 -26.81
N MET A 79 -17.25 5.31 -27.41
CA MET A 79 -16.48 4.26 -26.70
C MET A 79 -15.17 4.76 -26.07
N PRO A 80 -14.36 5.63 -26.71
CA PRO A 80 -13.17 6.20 -26.07
C PRO A 80 -13.47 6.99 -24.79
N THR A 81 -14.60 7.71 -24.75
CA THR A 81 -15.02 8.44 -23.55
C THR A 81 -15.53 7.50 -22.47
N ILE A 82 -16.19 6.39 -22.85
CA ILE A 82 -16.53 5.30 -21.92
C ILE A 82 -15.26 4.71 -21.27
N TYR A 83 -14.19 4.46 -22.05
CA TYR A 83 -12.95 3.94 -21.47
C TYR A 83 -12.26 4.93 -20.53
N LYS A 84 -12.24 6.23 -20.88
CA LYS A 84 -11.75 7.27 -19.96
C LYS A 84 -12.60 7.32 -18.69
N LEU A 85 -13.92 7.27 -18.83
CA LEU A 85 -14.85 7.27 -17.71
C LEU A 85 -14.55 6.10 -16.76
N LEU A 86 -14.39 4.89 -17.28
CA LEU A 86 -14.08 3.70 -16.48
C LEU A 86 -12.70 3.76 -15.82
N ASP A 87 -11.69 4.35 -16.47
CA ASP A 87 -10.36 4.55 -15.88
C ASP A 87 -10.41 5.51 -14.68
N PHE A 88 -11.03 6.68 -14.82
CA PHE A 88 -11.10 7.66 -13.73
C PHE A 88 -12.07 7.28 -12.61
N SER A 89 -13.16 6.57 -12.93
CA SER A 89 -14.20 6.23 -11.97
C SER A 89 -13.90 4.95 -11.19
N ALA A 90 -13.47 3.89 -11.89
CA ALA A 90 -13.27 2.54 -11.33
C ALA A 90 -11.82 2.04 -11.44
N GLY A 91 -10.90 2.81 -12.04
CA GLY A 91 -9.50 2.42 -12.19
C GLY A 91 -9.24 1.37 -13.28
N ILE A 92 -10.22 1.11 -14.14
CA ILE A 92 -10.12 0.09 -15.20
C ILE A 92 -9.51 0.73 -16.44
N LYS A 93 -8.29 0.30 -16.77
CA LYS A 93 -7.53 0.83 -17.90
C LYS A 93 -7.74 -0.05 -19.12
N ILE A 94 -8.44 0.49 -20.11
CA ILE A 94 -8.64 -0.17 -21.40
C ILE A 94 -7.94 0.65 -22.47
N ASN A 95 -6.96 0.04 -23.13
CA ASN A 95 -6.25 0.66 -24.25
C ASN A 95 -6.70 0.01 -25.56
N GLU A 96 -7.45 0.76 -26.37
CA GLU A 96 -7.90 0.32 -27.72
C GLU A 96 -6.75 -0.06 -28.67
N LYS A 97 -5.54 0.46 -28.40
CA LYS A 97 -4.34 0.22 -29.24
C LYS A 97 -3.50 -0.98 -28.81
N SER A 98 -3.87 -1.65 -27.73
CA SER A 98 -3.18 -2.85 -27.25
C SER A 98 -3.62 -4.07 -28.07
N GLU A 99 -2.70 -5.00 -28.33
CA GLU A 99 -3.00 -6.28 -29.01
C GLU A 99 -3.76 -7.27 -28.10
N GLU A 100 -3.88 -6.95 -26.81
CA GLU A 100 -4.54 -7.80 -25.82
C GLU A 100 -6.07 -7.67 -25.86
N PRO A 101 -6.82 -8.76 -25.62
CA PRO A 101 -8.28 -8.72 -25.61
C PRO A 101 -8.79 -7.81 -24.48
N VAL A 102 -9.88 -7.10 -24.75
CA VAL A 102 -10.48 -6.12 -23.83
C VAL A 102 -10.86 -6.77 -22.50
N LYS A 103 -11.29 -8.03 -22.56
CA LYS A 103 -11.57 -8.82 -21.37
C LYS A 103 -10.35 -8.94 -20.46
N SER A 104 -9.19 -9.32 -20.99
CA SER A 104 -7.97 -9.52 -20.20
C SER A 104 -7.49 -8.22 -19.56
N GLN A 105 -7.46 -7.13 -20.33
CA GLN A 105 -7.07 -5.81 -19.84
C GLN A 105 -7.99 -5.34 -18.69
N ALA A 106 -9.30 -5.53 -18.85
CA ALA A 106 -10.28 -5.18 -17.83
C ALA A 106 -10.12 -6.06 -16.58
N THR A 107 -9.96 -7.37 -16.75
CA THR A 107 -9.77 -8.28 -15.60
C THR A 107 -8.50 -7.99 -14.84
N GLU A 108 -7.37 -7.77 -15.52
CA GLU A 108 -6.08 -7.51 -14.88
C GLU A 108 -6.06 -6.19 -14.10
N SER A 109 -6.65 -5.13 -14.67
CA SER A 109 -6.79 -3.84 -13.98
C SER A 109 -7.84 -3.88 -12.86
N GLY A 110 -8.87 -4.72 -12.99
CA GLY A 110 -9.91 -4.91 -11.99
C GLY A 110 -9.56 -5.88 -10.85
N SER A 111 -8.49 -6.68 -10.97
CA SER A 111 -8.05 -7.65 -9.95
C SER A 111 -7.81 -7.03 -8.58
N SER A 112 -7.45 -5.74 -8.53
CA SER A 112 -7.25 -5.00 -7.27
C SER A 112 -8.51 -4.97 -6.38
N TRP A 113 -9.70 -5.17 -6.95
CA TRP A 113 -10.95 -5.14 -6.20
C TRP A 113 -11.35 -6.49 -5.59
N ASP A 114 -10.85 -7.61 -6.11
CA ASP A 114 -11.22 -8.96 -5.60
C ASP A 114 -10.58 -9.26 -4.24
N GLU A 115 -9.43 -8.65 -3.96
CA GLU A 115 -8.67 -8.86 -2.73
C GLU A 115 -9.11 -7.93 -1.58
N LEU A 116 -9.93 -6.92 -1.88
CA LEU A 116 -10.33 -5.91 -0.91
C LEU A 116 -11.65 -6.28 -0.24
N ASP A 117 -11.61 -6.43 1.09
CA ASP A 117 -12.83 -6.53 1.90
C ASP A 117 -13.41 -5.13 2.13
N LEU A 118 -14.38 -4.74 1.29
CA LEU A 118 -15.07 -3.45 1.39
C LEU A 118 -15.81 -3.32 2.72
N ALA A 119 -16.38 -4.40 3.26
CA ALA A 119 -17.16 -4.35 4.49
C ALA A 119 -16.26 -4.11 5.71
N GLU A 120 -15.06 -4.72 5.74
CA GLU A 120 -14.07 -4.43 6.77
C GLU A 120 -13.65 -2.95 6.74
N LEU A 121 -13.29 -2.42 5.57
CA LEU A 121 -12.86 -1.03 5.41
C LEU A 121 -13.97 -0.02 5.78
N GLU A 122 -15.21 -0.29 5.38
CA GLU A 122 -16.38 0.52 5.75
C GLU A 122 -16.59 0.52 7.25
N SER A 123 -16.52 -0.65 7.88
CA SER A 123 -16.69 -0.77 9.33
C SER A 123 -15.61 0.00 10.09
N GLU A 124 -14.35 -0.03 9.64
CA GLU A 124 -13.25 0.70 10.28
C GLU A 124 -13.42 2.22 10.12
N VAL A 125 -13.84 2.70 8.95
CA VAL A 125 -14.14 4.13 8.74
C VAL A 125 -15.35 4.56 9.56
N PHE A 126 -16.38 3.72 9.65
CA PHE A 126 -17.59 4.01 10.41
C PHE A 126 -17.30 4.21 11.91
N LEU A 127 -16.27 3.56 12.46
CA LEU A 127 -15.82 3.77 13.84
C LEU A 127 -15.34 5.21 14.13
N LEU A 128 -15.02 6.01 13.10
CA LEU A 128 -14.74 7.44 13.28
C LEU A 128 -15.96 8.21 13.80
N GLY A 129 -17.18 7.68 13.62
CA GLY A 129 -18.41 8.24 14.17
C GLY A 129 -18.89 9.53 13.49
N ILE A 130 -18.48 9.77 12.24
CA ILE A 130 -18.84 10.98 11.48
C ILE A 130 -20.22 10.82 10.80
N TRP A 131 -20.57 9.60 10.39
CA TRP A 131 -21.80 9.29 9.65
C TRP A 131 -22.88 8.68 10.55
N LYS A 132 -24.15 8.90 10.22
CA LYS A 132 -25.30 8.39 11.00
C LYS A 132 -25.57 6.91 10.73
N ASP A 133 -25.43 6.50 9.48
CA ASP A 133 -25.63 5.14 9.00
C ASP A 133 -24.67 4.81 7.86
N TYR A 134 -24.62 3.54 7.47
CA TYR A 134 -23.75 3.07 6.38
C TYR A 134 -24.16 3.63 5.02
N ASP A 135 -25.45 3.93 4.79
CA ASP A 135 -25.91 4.48 3.50
C ASP A 135 -25.37 5.91 3.28
N GLU A 136 -25.32 6.72 4.34
CA GLU A 136 -24.71 8.06 4.32
C GLU A 136 -23.20 7.99 4.09
N LEU A 137 -22.51 7.03 4.72
CA LEU A 137 -21.07 6.79 4.50
C LEU A 137 -20.83 6.41 3.04
N GLU A 138 -21.57 5.42 2.54
CA GLU A 138 -21.39 4.89 1.19
C GLU A 138 -21.69 5.91 0.09
N SER A 139 -22.65 6.80 0.34
CA SER A 139 -23.02 7.87 -0.59
C SER A 139 -22.04 9.04 -0.58
N SER A 140 -21.28 9.23 0.50
CA SER A 140 -20.45 10.42 0.70
C SER A 140 -18.98 10.22 0.35
N MET A 141 -18.42 9.02 0.52
CA MET A 141 -17.00 8.74 0.27
C MET A 141 -16.75 7.78 -0.89
N SER A 142 -15.58 7.90 -1.49
CA SER A 142 -14.99 6.98 -2.47
C SER A 142 -13.84 6.18 -1.86
N MET A 143 -13.43 5.09 -2.51
CA MET A 143 -12.35 4.23 -2.02
C MET A 143 -11.02 4.95 -1.75
N PRO A 144 -10.51 5.82 -2.65
CA PRO A 144 -9.28 6.56 -2.37
C PRO A 144 -9.39 7.46 -1.13
N GLU A 145 -10.57 8.06 -0.90
CA GLU A 145 -10.83 8.90 0.27
C GLU A 145 -10.86 8.05 1.57
N ILE A 146 -11.48 6.87 1.53
CA ILE A 146 -11.48 5.90 2.63
C ILE A 146 -10.06 5.45 2.97
N MET A 147 -9.29 5.01 1.97
CA MET A 147 -7.93 4.52 2.19
C MET A 147 -7.01 5.61 2.75
N ALA A 148 -7.11 6.85 2.23
CA ALA A 148 -6.33 7.96 2.75
C ALA A 148 -6.69 8.27 4.21
N THR A 149 -7.99 8.28 4.54
CA THR A 149 -8.47 8.53 5.91
C THR A 149 -8.03 7.44 6.88
N LEU A 150 -8.19 6.17 6.50
CA LEU A 150 -7.76 5.02 7.31
C LEU A 150 -6.25 5.01 7.52
N LYS A 151 -5.46 5.33 6.49
CA LYS A 151 -4.00 5.43 6.62
C LYS A 151 -3.61 6.46 7.68
N VAL A 152 -4.18 7.68 7.61
CA VAL A 152 -3.90 8.74 8.58
C VAL A 152 -4.34 8.32 9.99
N LYS A 153 -5.50 7.66 10.12
CA LYS A 153 -5.99 7.14 11.39
C LYS A 153 -5.06 6.08 11.98
N ARG A 154 -4.61 5.12 11.17
CA ARG A 154 -3.68 4.05 11.59
C ARG A 154 -2.32 4.62 11.99
N ASP A 155 -1.80 5.60 11.25
CA ASP A 155 -0.56 6.30 11.58
C ASP A 155 -0.68 7.09 12.89
N LEU A 156 -1.83 7.71 13.13
CA LEU A 156 -2.13 8.40 14.38
C LEU A 156 -2.20 7.42 15.56
N ASP A 157 -2.95 6.31 15.42
CA ASP A 157 -3.07 5.26 16.44
C ASP A 157 -1.70 4.65 16.77
N TYR A 158 -0.87 4.39 15.75
CA TYR A 158 0.48 3.87 15.94
C TYR A 158 1.36 4.88 16.69
N SER A 159 1.30 6.16 16.31
CA SER A 159 2.05 7.23 16.98
C SER A 159 1.62 7.42 18.44
N GLN A 160 0.32 7.32 18.72
CA GLN A 160 -0.21 7.36 20.08
C GLN A 160 0.27 6.16 20.90
N LYS A 161 0.20 4.93 20.35
CA LYS A 161 0.72 3.73 21.00
C LYS A 161 2.21 3.84 21.28
N LYS A 162 2.98 4.38 20.33
CA LYS A 162 4.41 4.67 20.49
C LYS A 162 4.68 5.64 21.63
N PHE A 163 3.92 6.74 21.69
CA PHE A 163 4.04 7.71 22.77
C PHE A 163 3.69 7.11 24.14
N LEU A 164 2.59 6.36 24.25
CA LEU A 164 2.16 5.71 25.49
C LEU A 164 3.15 4.65 25.96
N ALA A 165 3.69 3.84 25.04
CA ALA A 165 4.71 2.86 25.37
C ALA A 165 5.99 3.55 25.87
N ALA A 166 6.43 4.61 25.20
CA ALA A 166 7.57 5.41 25.64
C ALA A 166 7.36 6.02 27.04
N MET A 167 6.16 6.51 27.35
CA MET A 167 5.80 6.96 28.70
C MET A 167 5.90 5.85 29.75
N GLN A 168 5.56 4.61 29.37
CA GLN A 168 5.66 3.43 30.23
C GLN A 168 7.08 2.85 30.28
N GLY A 169 8.06 3.48 29.62
CA GLY A 169 9.43 3.00 29.52
C GLY A 169 9.61 1.79 28.59
N VAL A 170 8.60 1.46 27.79
CA VAL A 170 8.62 0.40 26.77
C VAL A 170 8.94 1.02 25.42
N ASP A 171 10.10 0.68 24.86
CA ASP A 171 10.53 1.17 23.56
C ASP A 171 10.00 0.24 22.44
N LEU A 172 8.91 0.66 21.77
CA LEU A 172 8.30 -0.11 20.68
C LEU A 172 9.21 -0.22 19.44
N ASP A 173 10.23 0.63 19.28
CA ASP A 173 11.15 0.55 18.14
C ASP A 173 12.21 -0.56 18.34
N LYS A 174 12.55 -0.92 19.59
CA LYS A 174 13.53 -1.99 19.87
C LYS A 174 13.07 -3.39 19.43
N ALA A 175 11.76 -3.61 19.29
CA ALA A 175 11.20 -4.87 18.81
C ALA A 175 11.24 -4.98 17.27
N SER A 176 11.43 -3.87 16.55
CA SER A 176 11.69 -3.88 15.11
C SER A 176 13.17 -4.18 14.93
N ASN A 177 13.53 -5.46 14.85
CA ASN A 177 14.90 -5.98 14.78
C ASN A 177 15.63 -5.58 13.47
N LYS A 178 15.77 -4.29 13.19
CA LYS A 178 16.78 -3.75 12.28
C LYS A 178 17.95 -3.36 13.15
N GLY A 179 18.95 -4.24 13.23
CA GLY A 179 20.24 -3.85 13.78
C GLY A 179 20.71 -2.56 13.12
N ASN A 180 21.32 -1.66 13.89
CA ASN A 180 21.83 -0.41 13.35
C ASN A 180 22.81 -0.75 12.23
N ALA A 181 22.42 -0.52 10.97
CA ALA A 181 23.23 -0.84 9.80
C ALA A 181 24.64 -0.22 9.89
N TRP A 182 24.77 0.90 10.60
CA TRP A 182 26.05 1.53 10.92
C TRP A 182 26.92 0.71 11.90
N GLU A 183 26.33 0.11 12.93
CA GLU A 183 27.05 -0.74 13.89
C GLU A 183 27.47 -2.06 13.24
N GLU A 184 26.60 -2.63 12.40
CA GLU A 184 26.93 -3.81 11.59
C GLU A 184 28.02 -3.52 10.55
N MET A 185 27.97 -2.36 9.88
CA MET A 185 29.00 -1.91 8.95
C MET A 185 30.35 -1.73 9.68
N LYS A 186 30.33 -1.11 10.86
CA LYS A 186 31.52 -0.95 11.69
C LYS A 186 32.09 -2.31 12.10
N ALA A 187 31.25 -3.23 12.57
CA ALA A 187 31.67 -4.57 12.94
C ALA A 187 32.31 -5.32 11.76
N ARG A 188 31.73 -5.23 10.57
CA ARG A 188 32.29 -5.84 9.35
C ARG A 188 33.61 -5.21 8.91
N VAL A 189 33.72 -3.89 8.89
CA VAL A 189 34.93 -3.19 8.43
C VAL A 189 36.10 -3.42 9.39
N PHE A 190 35.87 -3.34 10.70
CA PHE A 190 36.93 -3.50 11.69
C PHE A 190 37.36 -4.96 11.92
N SER A 191 36.51 -5.93 11.58
CA SER A 191 36.86 -7.37 11.57
C SER A 191 37.43 -7.86 10.24
N GLY A 192 37.62 -6.96 9.25
CA GLY A 192 38.07 -7.37 7.91
C GLY A 192 37.08 -8.26 7.16
N GLY A 193 35.79 -8.18 7.48
CA GLY A 193 34.71 -8.96 6.87
C GLY A 193 34.35 -10.26 7.59
N GLN A 194 34.97 -10.55 8.73
CA GLN A 194 34.79 -11.84 9.43
C GLN A 194 33.62 -11.84 10.42
N ALA A 195 33.20 -10.69 10.94
CA ALA A 195 32.05 -10.59 11.84
C ALA A 195 30.72 -10.66 11.06
N ALA A 196 29.82 -11.55 11.48
CA ALA A 196 28.50 -11.71 10.87
C ALA A 196 27.55 -10.53 11.22
N ASP A 197 27.65 -10.03 12.45
CA ASP A 197 26.87 -8.92 12.96
C ASP A 197 27.66 -8.09 14.01
N SER A 198 27.03 -7.03 14.55
CA SER A 198 27.67 -6.19 15.58
C SER A 198 27.80 -6.82 16.96
N LYS A 199 27.17 -7.98 17.20
CA LYS A 199 27.20 -8.70 18.49
C LYS A 199 28.19 -9.86 18.45
N ASP A 200 28.78 -10.14 17.30
CA ASP A 200 29.81 -11.14 17.11
C ASP A 200 31.10 -10.78 17.87
N ILE A 201 31.67 -11.76 18.57
CA ILE A 201 32.91 -11.62 19.33
C ILE A 201 34.08 -11.28 18.38
N VAL A 202 34.00 -11.71 17.12
CA VAL A 202 35.01 -11.39 16.09
C VAL A 202 35.04 -9.90 15.75
N ALA A 203 33.97 -9.14 16.03
CA ALA A 203 33.96 -7.68 15.89
C ALA A 203 34.80 -6.95 16.96
N LEU A 204 35.12 -7.62 18.07
CA LEU A 204 35.90 -7.11 19.20
C LEU A 204 37.36 -7.56 19.11
N GLN A 205 38.01 -7.33 17.96
CA GLN A 205 39.43 -7.59 17.78
C GLN A 205 40.24 -6.28 17.65
N GLY A 206 41.49 -6.32 18.11
CA GLY A 206 42.42 -5.20 18.01
C GLY A 206 41.95 -3.93 18.73
N TYR A 207 41.92 -2.81 18.00
CA TYR A 207 41.61 -1.48 18.56
C TYR A 207 40.19 -1.38 19.16
N ASN A 208 39.22 -2.14 18.61
CA ASN A 208 37.86 -2.20 19.17
C ASN A 208 37.82 -2.94 20.51
N ALA A 209 38.63 -4.00 20.68
CA ALA A 209 38.77 -4.71 21.95
C ALA A 209 39.31 -3.78 23.04
N GLN A 210 40.37 -3.03 22.72
CA GLN A 210 40.99 -2.10 23.65
C GLN A 210 40.02 -0.99 24.09
N LYS A 211 39.21 -0.46 23.16
CA LYS A 211 38.14 0.50 23.49
C LYS A 211 37.03 -0.09 24.35
N ALA A 212 36.70 -1.36 24.13
CA ALA A 212 35.72 -2.09 24.94
C ALA A 212 36.29 -2.56 26.30
N GLY A 213 37.57 -2.25 26.60
CA GLY A 213 38.23 -2.62 27.86
C GLY A 213 38.84 -4.03 27.87
N PHE A 214 38.87 -4.72 26.73
CA PHE A 214 39.50 -6.02 26.57
C PHE A 214 40.90 -5.86 25.96
N GLY A 215 41.95 -6.17 26.72
CA GLY A 215 43.33 -6.08 26.22
C GLY A 215 44.39 -6.45 27.26
N ILE A 216 45.59 -6.74 26.77
CA ILE A 216 46.75 -7.03 27.61
C ILE A 216 47.05 -5.79 28.47
N GLY A 217 47.03 -5.94 29.79
CA GLY A 217 47.20 -4.82 30.74
C GLY A 217 45.91 -4.14 31.22
N MET A 218 44.74 -4.58 30.74
CA MET A 218 43.41 -4.16 31.25
C MET A 218 42.67 -5.33 31.94
N GLY A 219 43.41 -6.15 32.72
CA GLY A 219 42.88 -7.28 33.48
C GLY A 219 43.18 -8.67 32.91
N LEU A 220 43.73 -8.75 31.69
CA LEU A 220 44.27 -9.99 31.11
C LEU A 220 45.80 -9.88 31.07
N THR A 221 46.50 -10.75 31.79
CA THR A 221 47.97 -10.88 31.79
C THR A 221 48.37 -12.19 31.12
N TYR A 222 49.55 -12.23 30.49
CA TYR A 222 50.14 -13.48 30.02
C TYR A 222 51.35 -13.84 30.90
N GLU A 223 51.52 -15.13 31.18
CA GLU A 223 52.74 -15.68 31.77
C GLU A 223 53.35 -16.62 30.73
N LYS A 224 54.64 -16.40 30.39
CA LYS A 224 55.37 -17.30 29.51
C LYS A 224 55.99 -18.40 30.38
N LEU A 225 55.50 -19.62 30.21
CA LEU A 225 56.13 -20.82 30.79
C LEU A 225 57.21 -21.30 29.81
N ASP A 226 58.47 -20.92 30.06
CA ASP A 226 59.62 -21.43 29.31
C ASP A 226 60.06 -22.78 29.93
N GLU A 227 59.74 -23.89 29.26
CA GLU A 227 60.27 -25.22 29.59
C GLU A 227 61.74 -25.34 29.15
N SER A 228 62.69 -24.85 29.97
CA SER A 228 64.10 -25.31 29.89
C SER A 228 64.93 -25.04 31.16
N ALA A 229 64.72 -25.92 32.16
CA ALA A 229 65.70 -26.49 33.14
C ALA A 229 66.38 -25.57 34.21
N PRO A 230 67.03 -26.17 35.24
CA PRO A 230 66.52 -27.03 36.31
C PRO A 230 66.71 -26.37 37.71
N SER A 231 65.88 -26.72 38.69
CA SER A 231 66.11 -26.28 40.09
C SER A 231 67.23 -27.10 40.74
N SER A 232 68.43 -26.51 40.86
CA SER A 232 69.46 -26.98 41.78
C SER A 232 69.20 -26.45 43.20
N VAL A 233 68.72 -27.35 44.04
CA VAL A 233 68.81 -27.46 45.52
C VAL A 233 69.70 -26.44 46.25
N VAL A 234 69.12 -25.73 47.22
CA VAL A 234 69.44 -25.82 48.68
C VAL A 234 68.15 -25.66 49.47
#